data_AF-A0A2D0L9C7-F1
#
_entry.id   AF-A0A2D0L9C7-F1
#
_cell.length_a   1.000
_cell.length_b   1.000
_cell.length_c   1.000
_cell.angle_alpha   90.00
_cell.angle_beta   90.00
_cell.angle_gamma   90.00
#
_symmetry.space_group_name_H-M   'P 1'
#
loop_
_entity.id
_entity.type
_entity.pdbx_description
1 polymer ?
#
loop_
_entity_poly.entity_id
_entity_poly.type
_entity_poly.pdbx_seq_one_letter_code
_entity_poly.pdbx_strand_id
1 'polypeptide(L)'
;MNNSLKMFYPQHSITLRYLEAVKLLKTAPFGVFLSFIDPRTDTLVQKVFPFFYDPLHTYSLKGRCFISEWGGLQLYIPSDLNWYIKTQRELKLGLRKFRQCVNFLSCGRFVTKDIDEEVGVDN
;
A
#
# COMPACT_ATOMS: atom_id res chain seq x y z
N MET A 1 22.57 -1.63 -12.42
CA MET A 1 21.48 -1.50 -11.43
C MET A 1 21.54 -2.71 -10.52
N ASN A 2 21.47 -2.51 -9.19
CA ASN A 2 21.57 -3.61 -8.23
C ASN A 2 20.26 -4.41 -8.28
N ASN A 3 20.24 -5.54 -9.00
CA ASN A 3 19.05 -6.34 -9.33
C ASN A 3 18.49 -7.14 -8.14
N SER A 4 18.75 -6.69 -6.91
CA SER A 4 18.39 -7.38 -5.68
C SER A 4 17.44 -6.55 -4.82
N LEU A 5 16.32 -7.16 -4.48
CA LEU A 5 15.30 -6.72 -3.54
C LEU A 5 15.66 -7.17 -2.12
N LYS A 6 15.68 -6.25 -1.14
CA LYS A 6 15.66 -6.63 0.26
C LYS A 6 14.23 -6.55 0.78
N MET A 7 13.67 -7.68 1.23
CA MET A 7 12.36 -7.77 1.84
C MET A 7 12.52 -7.87 3.36
N PHE A 8 11.67 -7.16 4.09
CA PHE A 8 11.65 -7.15 5.55
C PHE A 8 10.44 -7.94 6.05
N TYR A 9 10.69 -8.84 6.99
CA TYR A 9 9.71 -9.59 7.75
C TYR A 9 9.88 -9.26 9.24
N PRO A 10 8.88 -9.52 10.09
CA PRO A 10 8.95 -9.15 11.51
C PRO A 10 10.17 -9.69 12.26
N GLN A 11 10.71 -10.84 11.83
CA GLN A 11 11.81 -11.51 12.53
C GLN A 11 13.12 -11.54 11.74
N HIS A 12 13.09 -11.23 10.44
CA HIS A 12 14.27 -11.33 9.60
C HIS A 12 14.12 -10.52 8.31
N SER A 13 15.22 -10.38 7.56
CA SER A 13 15.17 -9.79 6.23
C SER A 13 15.86 -10.72 5.24
N ILE A 14 15.30 -10.83 4.04
CA ILE A 14 15.89 -11.62 2.95
C ILE A 14 16.27 -10.69 1.82
N THR A 15 17.36 -11.00 1.13
CA THR A 15 17.73 -10.32 -0.12
C THR A 15 17.54 -11.29 -1.28
N LEU A 16 16.59 -10.99 -2.16
CA LEU A 16 16.24 -11.77 -3.33
C LEU A 16 16.61 -11.01 -4.60
N ARG A 17 16.77 -11.69 -5.72
CA ARG A 17 16.80 -10.99 -7.03
C ARG A 17 15.40 -10.44 -7.35
N TYR A 18 15.32 -9.38 -8.15
CA TYR A 18 14.05 -8.74 -8.50
C TYR A 18 13.01 -9.73 -9.06
N LEU A 19 13.42 -10.65 -9.93
CA LEU A 19 12.54 -11.67 -10.48
C LEU A 19 12.07 -12.69 -9.43
N GLU A 20 12.93 -13.05 -8.47
CA GLU A 20 12.59 -13.97 -7.39
C GLU A 20 11.60 -13.32 -6.43
N ALA A 21 11.81 -12.04 -6.13
CA ALA A 21 10.88 -11.22 -5.36
C ALA A 21 9.50 -11.11 -6.02
N VAL A 22 9.44 -10.84 -7.32
CA VAL A 22 8.18 -10.81 -8.06
C VAL A 22 7.47 -12.17 -8.00
N LYS A 23 8.22 -13.27 -8.15
CA LYS A 23 7.66 -14.62 -8.01
C LYS A 23 7.08 -14.83 -6.60
N LEU A 24 7.81 -14.42 -5.57
CA LEU A 24 7.34 -14.54 -4.19
C LEU A 24 6.05 -13.73 -3.96
N LEU A 25 6.03 -12.46 -4.37
CA LEU A 25 4.85 -11.59 -4.22
C LEU A 25 3.63 -12.08 -5.01
N LYS A 26 3.83 -12.88 -6.07
CA LYS A 26 2.74 -13.56 -6.79
C LYS A 26 2.16 -14.76 -6.04
N THR A 27 2.89 -15.34 -5.08
CA THR A 27 2.45 -16.56 -4.38
C THR A 27 1.59 -16.31 -3.15
N ALA A 28 1.66 -15.11 -2.57
CA ALA A 28 0.96 -14.78 -1.34
C ALA A 28 0.68 -13.27 -1.25
N PRO A 29 -0.32 -12.84 -0.46
CA PRO A 29 -0.47 -11.43 -0.14
C PRO A 29 0.75 -10.89 0.59
N PHE A 30 1.02 -9.60 0.42
CA PHE A 30 2.06 -8.88 1.14
C PHE A 30 1.43 -7.76 1.99
N GLY A 31 1.96 -7.57 3.19
CA GLY A 31 1.44 -6.60 4.15
C GLY A 31 2.05 -5.21 3.96
N VAL A 32 1.22 -4.18 4.03
CA VAL A 32 1.65 -2.77 4.04
C VAL A 32 0.97 -2.08 5.22
N PHE A 33 1.73 -1.43 6.09
CA PHE A 33 1.14 -0.66 7.19
C PHE A 33 0.64 0.68 6.65
N LEU A 34 -0.65 0.96 6.86
CA LEU A 34 -1.28 2.22 6.47
C LEU A 34 -1.86 2.91 7.70
N SER A 35 -1.72 4.24 7.72
CA SER A 35 -2.29 5.14 8.71
C SER A 35 -3.06 6.25 8.02
N PHE A 36 -4.37 6.34 8.23
CA PHE A 36 -5.24 7.36 7.61
C PHE A 36 -6.49 7.64 8.46
N ILE A 37 -7.16 8.77 8.21
CA ILE A 37 -8.47 9.08 8.82
C ILE A 37 -9.58 8.50 7.93
N ASP A 38 -10.41 7.61 8.46
CA ASP A 38 -11.56 7.08 7.72
C ASP A 38 -12.58 8.21 7.45
N PRO A 39 -12.83 8.58 6.18
CA PRO A 39 -13.67 9.73 5.85
C PRO A 39 -15.16 9.53 6.15
N ARG A 40 -15.58 8.30 6.54
CA ARG A 40 -16.96 7.93 6.87
C ARG A 40 -17.26 8.07 8.35
N THR A 41 -16.28 7.76 9.19
CA THR A 41 -16.43 7.68 10.66
C THR A 41 -15.58 8.71 11.39
N ASP A 42 -14.68 9.40 10.69
CA ASP A 42 -13.72 10.36 11.25
C ASP A 42 -12.75 9.74 12.28
N THR A 43 -12.51 8.42 12.15
CA THR A 43 -11.65 7.66 13.06
C THR A 43 -10.28 7.40 12.43
N LEU A 44 -9.22 7.49 13.23
CA LEU A 44 -7.88 7.07 12.83
C LEU A 44 -7.82 5.55 12.65
N VAL A 45 -7.39 5.10 11.49
CA VAL A 45 -7.14 3.70 11.14
C VAL A 45 -5.65 3.50 10.99
N GLN A 46 -5.08 2.56 11.77
CA GLN A 46 -3.65 2.24 11.77
C GLN A 46 -3.45 0.73 11.87
N LYS A 47 -3.12 0.08 10.75
CA LYS A 47 -2.87 -1.37 10.72
C LYS A 47 -2.15 -1.81 9.46
N VAL A 48 -1.74 -3.08 9.44
CA VAL A 48 -1.25 -3.77 8.24
C VAL A 48 -2.43 -4.22 7.38
N PHE A 49 -2.40 -3.81 6.11
CA PHE A 49 -3.35 -4.22 5.08
C PHE A 49 -2.71 -5.22 4.11
N PRO A 50 -3.41 -6.31 3.76
CA PRO A 50 -2.94 -7.23 2.74
C PRO A 50 -3.17 -6.65 1.35
N PHE A 51 -2.13 -6.66 0.53
CA PHE A 51 -2.16 -6.38 -0.89
C PHE A 51 -1.77 -7.63 -1.68
N PHE A 52 -2.27 -7.73 -2.91
CA PHE A 52 -1.96 -8.83 -3.82
C PHE A 52 -1.18 -8.31 -5.02
N TYR A 53 -0.28 -9.14 -5.57
CA TYR A 53 0.48 -8.79 -6.76
C TYR A 53 -0.37 -8.93 -8.04
N ASP A 54 -1.40 -8.11 -8.14
CA ASP A 54 -2.24 -7.96 -9.33
C ASP A 54 -2.60 -6.47 -9.52
N PRO A 55 -1.68 -5.67 -10.08
CA PRO A 55 -1.86 -4.24 -10.14
C PRO A 55 -2.83 -3.84 -11.26
N LEU A 56 -3.90 -3.15 -10.88
CA LEU A 56 -4.94 -2.66 -11.78
C LEU A 56 -4.64 -1.23 -12.21
N HIS A 57 -5.08 -0.88 -13.42
CA HIS A 57 -4.97 0.50 -13.90
C HIS A 57 -6.08 1.34 -13.29
N THR A 58 -5.72 2.39 -12.57
CA THR A 58 -6.68 3.27 -11.90
C THR A 58 -6.50 4.69 -12.40
N TYR A 59 -7.59 5.27 -12.89
CA TYR A 59 -7.60 6.65 -13.37
C TYR A 59 -7.48 7.66 -12.22
N SER A 60 -7.90 7.29 -11.00
CA SER A 60 -7.90 8.15 -9.80
C SER A 60 -6.51 8.52 -9.30
N LEU A 61 -5.51 7.67 -9.51
CA LEU A 61 -4.12 7.88 -9.04
C LEU A 61 -3.10 8.04 -10.17
N LYS A 62 -3.58 8.14 -11.42
CA LYS A 62 -2.74 8.24 -12.64
C LYS A 62 -1.70 7.10 -12.71
N GLY A 63 -2.13 5.84 -12.67
CA GLY A 63 -1.18 4.75 -12.83
C GLY A 63 -1.72 3.34 -12.57
N ARG A 64 -0.80 2.38 -12.49
CA ARG A 64 -1.09 1.04 -11.98
C ARG A 64 -0.92 1.04 -10.46
N CYS A 65 -1.89 0.46 -9.75
CA CYS A 65 -1.92 0.40 -8.30
C CYS A 65 -2.21 -1.02 -7.81
N PHE A 66 -1.64 -1.39 -6.67
CA PHE A 66 -2.17 -2.50 -5.89
C PHE A 66 -3.36 -2.01 -5.08
N ILE A 67 -4.36 -2.86 -4.91
CA ILE A 67 -5.63 -2.51 -4.25
C ILE A 67 -5.81 -3.38 -3.01
N SER A 68 -6.31 -2.76 -1.94
CA SER A 68 -6.82 -3.40 -0.73
C SER A 68 -8.15 -2.77 -0.32
N GLU A 69 -8.74 -3.21 0.78
CA GLU A 69 -10.06 -2.80 1.21
C GLU A 69 -10.17 -2.63 2.74
N TRP A 70 -10.97 -1.63 3.16
CA TRP A 70 -11.30 -1.33 4.55
C TRP A 70 -12.79 -1.04 4.74
N GLY A 71 -13.56 -2.02 5.20
CA GLY A 71 -15.00 -1.87 5.46
C GLY A 71 -15.82 -1.35 4.26
N GLY A 72 -15.44 -1.69 3.03
CA GLY A 72 -15.99 -1.23 1.77
C GLY A 72 -15.24 -0.05 1.12
N LEU A 73 -14.24 0.52 1.79
CA LEU A 73 -13.38 1.58 1.24
C LEU A 73 -12.23 0.96 0.47
N GLN A 74 -12.07 1.32 -0.80
CA GLN A 74 -10.93 0.88 -1.61
C GLN A 74 -9.68 1.69 -1.26
N LEU A 75 -8.60 1.00 -0.95
CA LEU A 75 -7.29 1.56 -0.65
C LEU A 75 -6.33 1.25 -1.78
N TYR A 76 -5.51 2.21 -2.18
CA TYR A 76 -4.58 2.04 -3.28
C TYR A 76 -3.16 2.40 -2.87
N ILE A 77 -2.21 1.60 -3.34
CA ILE A 77 -0.78 1.94 -3.28
C ILE A 77 -0.18 1.88 -4.69
N PRO A 78 0.82 2.71 -5.01
CA PRO A 78 1.50 2.62 -6.30
C PRO A 78 2.03 1.21 -6.58
N SER A 79 1.86 0.69 -7.80
CA SER A 79 2.37 -0.63 -8.17
C SER A 79 3.87 -0.67 -8.44
N ASP A 80 4.56 0.45 -8.24
CA ASP A 80 6.00 0.51 -8.39
C ASP A 80 6.65 -0.24 -7.22
N LEU A 81 7.15 -1.43 -7.49
CA LEU A 81 7.93 -2.18 -6.52
C LEU A 81 9.13 -1.37 -6.02
N ASN A 82 9.74 -0.52 -6.84
CA ASN A 82 10.80 0.38 -6.37
C ASN A 82 10.28 1.40 -5.37
N TRP A 83 9.02 1.84 -5.49
CA TRP A 83 8.37 2.65 -4.47
C TRP A 83 8.25 1.85 -3.17
N TYR A 84 7.69 0.64 -3.19
CA TYR A 84 7.59 -0.22 -2.00
C TYR A 84 8.95 -0.47 -1.35
N ILE A 85 9.99 -0.72 -2.16
CA ILE A 85 11.38 -0.93 -1.74
C ILE A 85 11.98 0.29 -1.11
N LYS A 86 11.78 1.45 -1.72
CA LYS A 86 12.35 2.70 -1.27
C LYS A 86 11.68 3.10 0.04
N THR A 87 10.36 2.93 0.15
CA THR A 87 9.62 3.07 1.41
C THR A 87 10.16 2.09 2.46
N GLN A 88 10.43 0.82 2.11
CA GLN A 88 11.06 -0.15 3.01
C GLN A 88 12.50 0.20 3.43
N ARG A 89 13.33 0.75 2.54
CA ARG A 89 14.71 1.18 2.87
C ARG A 89 14.73 2.46 3.70
N GLU A 90 13.81 3.37 3.42
CA GLU A 90 13.61 4.62 4.16
C GLU A 90 12.95 4.41 5.53
N LEU A 91 12.58 3.18 5.91
CA LEU A 91 12.08 2.82 7.25
C LEU A 91 13.03 3.16 8.39
N LYS A 92 14.31 3.41 8.12
CA LYS A 92 15.20 3.98 9.15
C LYS A 92 14.91 5.47 9.43
N LEU A 93 14.14 6.18 8.59
CA LEU A 93 14.04 7.64 8.59
C LEU A 93 12.70 8.29 8.14
N GLY A 94 11.63 7.62 7.68
CA GLY A 94 10.39 8.38 7.41
C GLY A 94 9.15 7.65 6.90
N LEU A 95 7.99 8.09 7.41
CA LEU A 95 6.65 7.83 6.89
C LEU A 95 6.50 8.50 5.52
N ARG A 96 5.99 7.78 4.51
CA ARG A 96 5.62 8.40 3.23
C ARG A 96 4.16 8.77 3.23
N LYS A 97 3.87 10.05 3.02
CA LYS A 97 2.52 10.55 2.85
C LYS A 97 2.16 10.61 1.37
N PHE A 98 0.99 10.12 1.00
CA PHE A 98 0.40 10.41 -0.29
C PHE A 98 -1.10 10.65 -0.14
N ARG A 99 -1.64 11.39 -1.10
CA ARG A 99 -3.06 11.72 -1.14
C ARG A 99 -3.73 10.88 -2.20
N GLN A 100 -4.86 10.26 -1.87
CA GLN A 100 -5.64 9.48 -2.82
C GLN A 100 -7.12 9.84 -2.78
N CYS A 101 -7.75 9.76 -3.95
CA CYS A 101 -9.17 10.02 -4.13
C CYS A 101 -9.95 8.71 -3.99
N VAL A 102 -10.77 8.61 -2.95
CA VAL A 102 -11.55 7.41 -2.61
C VAL A 102 -13.05 7.65 -2.77
N ASN A 103 -13.76 6.59 -3.15
CA ASN A 103 -15.21 6.57 -3.33
C ASN A 103 -15.84 5.66 -2.29
N PHE A 104 -16.92 6.12 -1.65
CA PHE A 104 -17.67 5.33 -0.68
C PHE A 104 -19.16 5.69 -0.68
N LEU A 105 -19.99 4.76 -0.19
CA LEU A 105 -21.42 4.99 -0.01
C LEU A 105 -21.67 5.72 1.32
N SER A 106 -22.37 6.84 1.28
CA SER A 106 -22.81 7.59 2.46
C SER A 106 -24.24 8.08 2.28
N CYS A 107 -25.11 7.75 3.24
CA CYS A 107 -26.53 8.13 3.25
C CYS A 107 -27.24 7.87 1.89
N GLY A 108 -26.99 6.71 1.28
CA GLY A 108 -27.60 6.30 0.01
C GLY A 108 -27.02 6.96 -1.26
N ARG A 109 -25.91 7.71 -1.15
CA ARG A 109 -25.23 8.35 -2.28
C ARG A 109 -23.76 7.97 -2.33
N PHE A 110 -23.20 7.82 -3.53
CA PHE A 110 -21.74 7.71 -3.67
C PHE A 110 -21.09 9.07 -3.48
N VAL A 111 -20.10 9.11 -2.59
CA VAL A 111 -19.33 10.30 -2.24
C VAL A 111 -17.87 10.05 -2.58
N THR A 112 -17.23 11.05 -3.17
CA THR A 112 -15.80 11.07 -3.49
C THR A 112 -15.09 12.04 -2.54
N LYS A 113 -14.03 11.60 -1.87
CA LYS A 113 -13.19 12.44 -1.04
C LYS A 113 -11.72 12.09 -1.21
N ASP A 114 -10.86 13.07 -1.00
CA ASP A 114 -9.44 12.82 -0.87
C ASP A 114 -9.10 12.43 0.58
N ILE A 115 -8.27 11.42 0.74
CA ILE A 115 -7.68 11.03 2.02
C ILE A 115 -6.16 11.11 1.94
N ASP A 116 -5.54 11.53 3.03
CA ASP A 116 -4.09 11.48 3.20
C ASP A 116 -3.73 10.18 3.91
N GLU A 117 -2.91 9.36 3.27
CA GLU A 117 -2.41 8.11 3.81
C GLU A 117 -0.94 8.20 4.11
N GLU A 118 -0.55 7.69 5.27
CA GLU A 118 0.83 7.47 5.64
C GLU A 118 1.15 5.99 5.56
N VAL A 119 2.21 5.66 4.83
CA VAL A 119 2.66 4.28 4.64
C VAL A 119 3.93 4.02 5.41
N GLY A 120 3.87 2.97 6.21
CA GLY A 120 5.00 2.34 6.88
C GLY A 120 5.04 0.85 6.58
N VAL A 121 6.03 0.16 7.15
CA VAL A 121 6.03 -1.30 7.23
C VAL A 121 6.27 -1.61 8.69
N ASP A 122 5.38 -2.43 9.25
CA ASP A 122 5.40 -2.80 10.66
C ASP A 122 6.67 -3.62 10.95
N ASN A 123 7.38 -3.28 12.03
CA ASN A 123 8.62 -3.95 12.45
C ASN A 123 8.32 -5.29 13.12
#